data_AF-Q9F2D0-F1
#
_entry.id   AF-Q9F2D0-F1
#
_cell.length_a   1.000
_cell.length_b   1.000
_cell.length_c   1.000
_cell.angle_alpha   90.00
_cell.angle_beta   90.00
_cell.angle_gamma   90.00
#
_symmetry.space_group_name_H-M   'P 1'
#
loop_
_entity.id
_entity.type
_entity.pdbx_description
1 polymer ?
#
loop_
_entity_poly.entity_id
_entity_poly.type
_entity_poly.pdbx_seq_one_letter_code
_entity_poly.pdbx_strand_id
1 'polypeptide(L)'
;KRGVNNRIGFFLHIPFPTPEIFNALPPHDELLEQLCDFDLLGFQTENDRLAFLDSLSSQTRVTTRSGKQHIAWGKDFQTEVYPIGIEPDEIALQ
;
A
#
# COMPACT_ATOMS: atom_id res chain seq x y z
N LYS A 1 -0.69 -20.63 -4.12
CA LYS A 1 -0.09 -20.37 -2.78
C LYS A 1 0.90 -21.48 -2.45
N ARG A 2 2.19 -21.17 -2.21
CA ARG A 2 3.27 -22.15 -1.99
C ARG A 2 3.34 -22.74 -0.56
N GLY A 3 2.26 -22.68 0.22
CA GLY A 3 2.23 -23.20 1.60
C GLY A 3 2.95 -22.33 2.65
N VAL A 4 3.41 -21.13 2.29
CA VAL A 4 3.95 -20.14 3.23
C VAL A 4 2.77 -19.35 3.81
N ASN A 5 2.57 -19.43 5.12
CA ASN A 5 1.49 -18.75 5.86
C ASN A 5 2.01 -17.60 6.74
N ASN A 6 3.27 -17.20 6.56
CA ASN A 6 3.83 -16.07 7.29
C ASN A 6 3.15 -14.79 6.83
N ARG A 7 2.93 -13.87 7.77
CA ARG A 7 2.47 -12.52 7.43
C ARG A 7 3.59 -11.78 6.69
N ILE A 8 3.26 -11.18 5.56
CA ILE A 8 4.21 -10.43 4.74
C ILE A 8 3.73 -8.98 4.65
N GLY A 9 4.59 -8.06 5.08
CA GLY A 9 4.41 -6.63 4.90
C GLY A 9 5.22 -6.11 3.72
N PHE A 10 4.65 -5.18 2.97
CA PHE A 10 5.30 -4.40 1.93
C PHE A 10 5.31 -2.92 2.35
N PHE A 11 6.43 -2.23 2.16
CA PHE A 11 6.52 -0.78 2.42
C PHE A 11 7.00 -0.07 1.16
N LEU A 12 6.26 0.95 0.71
CA LEU A 12 6.65 1.74 -0.44
C LEU A 12 7.45 2.97 0.00
N HIS A 13 8.76 2.94 -0.29
CA HIS A 13 9.69 4.01 0.09
C HIS A 13 9.55 5.28 -0.75
N ILE A 14 9.08 5.16 -1.99
CA ILE A 14 8.84 6.28 -2.90
C ILE A 14 7.37 6.71 -2.83
N PRO A 15 7.04 7.97 -3.19
CA PRO A 15 5.66 8.39 -3.29
C PRO A 15 4.84 7.47 -4.21
N PHE A 16 3.61 7.17 -3.81
CA PHE A 16 2.71 6.42 -4.69
C PHE A 16 2.22 7.36 -5.80
N PRO A 17 2.34 7.00 -7.09
CA PRO A 17 1.92 7.88 -8.17
C PRO A 17 0.41 8.12 -8.11
N THR A 18 -0.05 9.23 -8.69
CA THR A 18 -1.49 9.48 -8.82
C THR A 18 -2.15 8.37 -9.65
N PRO A 19 -3.44 8.07 -9.45
CA PRO A 19 -4.14 7.02 -10.19
C PRO A 19 -4.01 7.16 -11.71
N GLU A 20 -4.03 8.39 -12.23
CA GLU A 20 -3.85 8.71 -13.64
C GLU A 20 -2.49 8.24 -14.19
N ILE A 21 -1.41 8.50 -13.44
CA ILE A 21 -0.05 8.10 -13.82
C ILE A 21 0.11 6.59 -13.64
N PHE A 22 -0.46 6.03 -12.57
CA PHE A 22 -0.38 4.59 -12.30
C PHE A 22 -1.05 3.77 -13.40
N ASN A 23 -2.23 4.18 -13.87
CA ASN A 23 -2.95 3.53 -14.97
C ASN A 23 -2.21 3.59 -16.32
N ALA A 24 -1.24 4.49 -16.48
CA ALA A 24 -0.41 4.56 -17.68
C ALA A 24 0.68 3.48 -17.72
N LEU A 25 0.96 2.80 -16.60
CA LEU A 25 1.94 1.70 -16.55
C LEU A 25 1.31 0.39 -17.04
N PRO A 26 1.88 -0.31 -18.02
CA PRO A 26 1.50 -1.68 -18.34
C PRO A 26 2.44 -2.67 -17.63
N PRO A 27 1.96 -3.70 -16.89
CA PRO A 27 0.58 -4.02 -16.50
C PRO A 27 0.23 -3.50 -15.08
N HIS A 28 -0.52 -2.39 -14.98
CA HIS A 28 -0.87 -1.76 -13.70
C HIS A 28 -1.88 -2.57 -12.87
N ASP A 29 -2.83 -3.23 -13.53
CA ASP A 29 -3.86 -4.06 -12.93
C ASP A 29 -3.27 -5.28 -12.23
N GLU A 30 -2.38 -6.01 -12.92
CA GLU A 30 -1.68 -7.16 -12.35
C GLU A 30 -0.80 -6.73 -11.16
N LEU A 31 -0.12 -5.59 -11.26
CA LEU A 31 0.69 -5.07 -10.17
C LEU A 31 -0.16 -4.74 -8.92
N LEU A 32 -1.32 -4.09 -9.09
CA LEU A 32 -2.22 -3.80 -7.97
C LEU A 32 -2.80 -5.08 -7.35
N GLU A 33 -3.14 -6.06 -8.18
CA GLU A 33 -3.63 -7.35 -7.69
C GLU A 33 -2.55 -8.08 -6.87
N GLN A 34 -1.29 -8.04 -7.32
CA GLN A 34 -0.15 -8.62 -6.60
C GLN A 34 0.15 -7.86 -5.32
N LEU A 35 0.01 -6.54 -5.30
CA LEU A 35 0.15 -5.74 -4.09
C LEU A 35 -0.92 -6.12 -3.04
N CYS A 36 -2.12 -6.53 -3.46
CA CYS A 36 -3.15 -7.02 -2.56
C CYS A 36 -2.87 -8.43 -1.99
N ASP A 37 -1.81 -9.14 -2.42
CA ASP A 37 -1.39 -10.41 -1.80
C ASP A 37 -0.62 -10.22 -0.48
N PHE A 38 -0.16 -9.00 -0.18
CA PHE A 38 0.50 -8.68 1.09
C PHE A 38 -0.52 -8.45 2.20
N ASP A 39 -0.22 -8.91 3.42
CA ASP A 39 -1.08 -8.72 4.59
C ASP A 39 -1.09 -7.26 5.07
N LEU A 40 0.00 -6.53 4.82
CA LEU A 40 0.17 -5.13 5.23
C LEU A 40 0.90 -4.36 4.12
N LEU A 41 0.32 -3.23 3.71
CA LEU A 41 0.94 -2.24 2.84
C LEU A 41 1.20 -0.94 3.62
N GLY A 42 2.45 -0.52 3.66
CA GLY A 42 2.87 0.71 4.31
C GLY A 42 3.28 1.79 3.31
N PHE A 43 2.95 3.04 3.65
CA PHE A 43 3.21 4.23 2.82
C PHE A 43 3.92 5.33 3.63
N GLN A 44 4.58 6.26 2.95
CA GLN A 44 5.25 7.39 3.59
C GLN A 44 4.26 8.46 4.09
N THR A 45 3.21 8.72 3.32
CA THR A 45 2.22 9.75 3.64
C THR A 45 0.79 9.22 3.50
N GLU A 46 -0.15 9.91 4.12
CA GLU A 46 -1.58 9.61 3.96
C GLU A 46 -2.05 9.83 2.52
N ASN A 47 -1.46 10.79 1.80
CA ASN A 47 -1.79 11.04 0.40
C ASN A 47 -1.43 9.84 -0.49
N ASP A 48 -0.27 9.21 -0.23
CA ASP A 48 0.15 8.00 -0.95
C ASP A 48 -0.81 6.83 -0.70
N ARG A 49 -1.23 6.68 0.56
CA ARG A 49 -2.19 5.65 0.97
C ARG A 49 -3.55 5.84 0.28
N LEU A 50 -4.05 7.07 0.23
CA LEU A 50 -5.30 7.40 -0.45
C LEU A 50 -5.19 7.20 -1.97
N ALA A 51 -4.10 7.65 -2.59
CA ALA A 51 -3.86 7.44 -4.02
C ALA A 51 -3.85 5.95 -4.41
N PHE A 52 -3.28 5.10 -3.56
CA PHE A 52 -3.34 3.65 -3.73
C PHE A 52 -4.78 3.12 -3.65
N LEU A 53 -5.56 3.52 -2.64
CA LEU A 53 -6.95 3.09 -2.49
C LEU A 53 -7.86 3.59 -3.63
N ASP A 54 -7.61 4.79 -4.14
CA ASP A 54 -8.33 5.34 -5.30
C ASP A 54 -7.98 4.58 -6.58
N SER A 55 -6.70 4.23 -6.76
CA SER A 55 -6.25 3.39 -7.88
C SER A 55 -6.89 2.00 -7.83
N LEU A 56 -6.95 1.40 -6.64
CA LEU A 56 -7.63 0.12 -6.43
C LEU A 56 -9.13 0.20 -6.71
N SER A 57 -9.80 1.24 -6.19
CA SER A 57 -11.25 1.42 -6.35
C SER A 57 -11.65 1.65 -7.80
N SER A 58 -10.72 2.12 -8.63
CA SER A 58 -10.92 2.28 -10.08
C SER A 58 -10.87 0.95 -10.83
N GLN A 59 -10.16 -0.05 -10.30
CA GLN A 59 -9.92 -1.34 -10.96
C GLN A 59 -10.80 -2.47 -10.40
N THR A 60 -11.16 -2.39 -9.12
CA THR A 60 -11.92 -3.44 -8.43
C THR A 60 -12.76 -2.87 -7.30
N ARG A 61 -13.72 -3.66 -6.81
CA ARG A 61 -14.52 -3.27 -5.66
C ARG A 61 -13.70 -3.40 -4.38
N VAL A 62 -13.34 -2.26 -3.79
CA VAL A 62 -12.69 -2.19 -2.48
C VAL A 62 -13.76 -2.09 -1.38
N THR A 63 -13.67 -2.97 -0.38
CA THR A 63 -14.53 -2.90 0.82
C THR A 63 -13.67 -2.66 2.04
N THR A 64 -13.87 -1.53 2.72
CA THR A 64 -13.17 -1.20 3.96
C THR A 64 -13.98 -1.70 5.16
N ARG A 65 -13.43 -2.64 5.93
CA ARG A 65 -14.10 -3.23 7.11
C ARG A 65 -13.90 -2.41 8.37
N SER A 66 -12.68 -1.94 8.57
CA SER A 66 -12.26 -1.01 9.61
C SER A 66 -11.30 -0.02 8.94
N GLY A 67 -11.07 1.17 9.51
CA GLY A 67 -10.39 2.28 8.80
C GLY A 67 -9.08 1.93 8.09
N LYS A 68 -8.41 0.85 8.50
CA LYS A 68 -7.14 0.37 7.94
C LYS A 68 -7.22 -1.00 7.25
N GLN A 69 -8.32 -1.73 7.37
CA GLN A 69 -8.49 -3.08 6.79
C GLN A 69 -9.40 -3.04 5.56
N HIS A 70 -8.91 -3.59 4.46
CA HIS A 70 -9.54 -3.53 3.16
C HIS A 70 -9.64 -4.92 2.54
N ILE A 71 -10.67 -5.11 1.72
CA ILE A 71 -10.84 -6.28 0.88
C ILE A 71 -10.90 -5.84 -0.57
N ALA A 72 -10.02 -6.37 -1.41
CA ALA A 72 -10.00 -6.19 -2.86
C ALA A 72 -9.63 -7.52 -3.53
N TRP A 73 -10.21 -7.85 -4.68
CA TRP A 73 -10.02 -9.16 -5.35
C TRP A 73 -10.22 -10.40 -4.43
N GLY A 74 -11.07 -10.26 -3.40
CA GLY A 74 -11.29 -11.32 -2.40
C GLY A 74 -10.10 -11.55 -1.46
N LYS A 75 -9.08 -10.69 -1.49
CA LYS A 75 -7.90 -10.69 -0.61
C LYS A 75 -8.12 -9.64 0.50
N ASP A 76 -7.73 -9.97 1.72
CA ASP A 76 -7.81 -9.08 2.89
C ASP A 76 -6.42 -8.55 3.20
N PHE A 77 -6.29 -7.23 3.31
CA PHE A 77 -5.02 -6.56 3.57
C PHE A 77 -5.22 -5.31 4.42
N GLN A 78 -4.15 -4.90 5.12
CA GLN A 78 -4.12 -3.68 5.90
C GLN A 78 -3.31 -2.59 5.19
N THR A 79 -3.73 -1.32 5.31
CA THR A 79 -2.91 -0.17 4.90
C THR A 79 -2.52 0.69 6.10
N GLU A 80 -1.31 1.25 6.09
CA GLU A 80 -0.81 2.13 7.16
C GLU A 80 0.20 3.16 6.65
N VAL A 81 0.35 4.27 7.38
CA VAL A 81 1.37 5.29 7.09
C VAL A 81 2.52 5.18 8.11
N TYR A 82 3.74 4.98 7.63
CA TYR A 82 4.97 5.00 8.42
C TYR A 82 5.94 6.02 7.82
N PRO A 83 5.88 7.31 8.21
CA PRO A 83 6.79 8.31 7.68
C PRO A 83 8.21 8.01 8.15
N ILE A 84 9.12 7.79 7.19
CA ILE A 84 10.54 7.62 7.50
C ILE A 84 11.14 9.00 7.75
N GLY A 85 11.33 9.35 9.01
CA GLY A 85 12.10 10.51 9.45
C GLY A 85 13.45 10.07 10.00
N ILE A 86 14.43 10.97 9.98
CA ILE A 86 15.62 10.83 10.81
C ILE A 86 15.19 11.25 12.22
N GLU A 87 15.44 10.43 13.24
CA GLU A 87 15.26 10.85 14.64
C GLU A 87 16.17 12.05 14.89
N PRO A 88 15.64 13.28 15.05
CA PRO A 88 16.46 14.47 15.15
C PRO A 88 17.29 14.48 16.44
N ASP A 89 16.84 13.75 17.47
CA ASP A 89 17.50 13.66 18.77
C ASP A 89 18.84 12.90 18.72
N GLU A 90 19.05 12.00 17.74
CA GLU A 90 20.36 11.33 17.55
C GLU A 90 21.37 12.20 16.78
N ILE A 91 20.92 13.11 15.92
CA ILE A 91 21.81 13.99 15.14
C ILE A 91 22.34 15.15 15.98
N ALA A 92 21.62 15.56 17.03
CA ALA A 92 22.03 16.66 17.91
C ALA A 92 23.17 16.31 18.88
N LEU A 93 23.60 15.04 18.93
CA LEU A 93 24.67 14.53 19.79
C LEU A 93 25.99 14.23 19.06
N GLN A 94 26.11 14.56 17.77
CA GLN A 94 27.39 14.48 17.02
C GLN A 94 28.10 15.82 16.91
#